data_AF-A0A350J624-F1
#
_entry.id   AF-A0A350J624-F1
#
_cell.length_a   1.000
_cell.length_b   1.000
_cell.length_c   1.000
_cell.angle_alpha   90.00
_cell.angle_beta   90.00
_cell.angle_gamma   90.00
#
_symmetry.space_group_name_H-M   'P 1'
#
loop_
_entity.id
_entity.type
_entity.pdbx_description
1 polymer ?
#
loop_
_entity_poly.entity_id
_entity_poly.type
_entity_poly.pdbx_seq_one_letter_code
_entity_poly.pdbx_strand_id
1 'polypeptide(L)' 'AWYFATALAKQYDAVLPFIEKGSLDKWTHNKTIQKAVESFRITGEQKAYLRTLKRR' A
#
# COMPACT_ATOMS: atom_id res chain seq x y z
N ALA A 1 -0.99 -9.28 3.25
CA ALA A 1 -0.53 -7.89 3.53
C ALA A 1 0.97 -7.67 3.28
N TRP A 2 1.88 -8.47 3.87
CA TRP A 2 3.33 -8.25 3.73
C TRP A 2 3.82 -8.33 2.26
N TYR A 3 3.31 -9.29 1.50
CA TYR A 3 3.61 -9.42 0.06
C TYR A 3 3.36 -8.12 -0.71
N PHE A 4 2.15 -7.54 -0.58
CA PHE A 4 1.81 -6.30 -1.28
C PHE A 4 2.60 -5.09 -0.78
N ALA A 5 2.97 -5.03 0.49
CA ALA A 5 3.82 -3.96 1.00
C ALA A 5 5.23 -4.03 0.39
N THR A 6 5.79 -5.23 0.27
CA THR A 6 7.06 -5.47 -0.43
C THR A 6 6.93 -5.19 -1.92
N ALA A 7 5.81 -5.54 -2.54
CA ALA A 7 5.55 -5.29 -3.94
C ALA A 7 5.45 -3.78 -4.23
N LEU A 8 4.76 -3.00 -3.39
CA LEU A 8 4.73 -1.53 -3.47
C LEU A 8 6.12 -0.91 -3.39
N ALA A 9 7.03 -1.49 -2.60
CA ALA A 9 8.41 -1.03 -2.50
C ALA A 9 9.28 -1.37 -3.72
N LYS A 10 8.91 -2.39 -4.51
CA LYS A 10 9.71 -2.86 -5.66
C LYS A 10 9.14 -2.46 -7.02
N GLN A 11 7.83 -2.35 -7.12
CA GLN A 11 7.09 -2.12 -8.36
C GLN A 11 5.81 -1.32 -8.05
N TYR A 12 5.99 -0.08 -7.60
CA TYR A 12 4.92 0.76 -7.08
C TYR A 12 3.74 0.88 -8.05
N ASP A 13 4.01 1.30 -9.29
CA ASP A 13 2.98 1.60 -10.28
C ASP A 13 2.19 0.36 -10.72
N ALA A 14 2.83 -0.82 -10.71
CA ALA A 14 2.15 -2.08 -11.04
C ALA A 14 1.21 -2.54 -9.92
N VAL A 15 1.51 -2.19 -8.67
CA VAL A 15 0.79 -2.69 -7.49
C VAL A 15 -0.27 -1.71 -7.01
N LEU A 16 -0.06 -0.40 -7.23
CA LEU A 16 -0.98 0.66 -6.83
C LEU A 16 -2.44 0.40 -7.26
N PRO A 17 -2.74 -0.06 -8.49
CA PRO A 17 -4.11 -0.31 -8.92
C PRO A 17 -4.86 -1.34 -8.08
N PHE A 18 -4.18 -2.33 -7.48
CA PHE A 18 -4.81 -3.32 -6.60
C PHE A 18 -5.27 -2.71 -5.28
N ILE A 19 -4.53 -1.70 -4.81
CA ILE A 19 -4.87 -0.92 -3.61
C ILE A 19 -6.00 0.05 -3.95
N GLU A 20 -5.89 0.83 -5.02
CA GLU A 20 -6.94 1.78 -5.43
C GLU A 20 -8.29 1.09 -5.68
N LYS A 21 -8.30 0.02 -6.48
CA LYS A 21 -9.50 -0.75 -6.80
C LYS A 21 -10.01 -1.53 -5.59
N GLY A 22 -9.13 -1.86 -4.64
CA GLY A 22 -9.55 -2.55 -3.45
C GLY A 22 -9.80 -4.02 -3.57
N SER A 23 -9.01 -4.67 -4.40
CA SER A 23 -9.15 -6.09 -4.69
C SER A 23 -8.81 -6.99 -3.49
N LEU A 24 -8.34 -6.39 -2.38
CA LEU A 24 -7.96 -7.07 -1.15
C LEU A 24 -9.04 -6.92 -0.09
N ASP A 25 -9.16 -7.92 0.78
CA ASP A 25 -9.99 -7.79 1.97
C ASP A 25 -9.54 -6.57 2.81
N LYS A 26 -10.50 -5.96 3.50
CA LYS A 26 -10.31 -4.69 4.22
C LYS A 26 -9.13 -4.72 5.20
N TRP A 27 -8.95 -5.83 5.92
CA TRP A 27 -7.86 -5.96 6.89
C TRP A 27 -6.51 -6.03 6.16
N THR A 28 -6.41 -6.86 5.13
CA THR A 28 -5.20 -7.00 4.31
C THR A 28 -4.85 -5.70 3.60
N HIS A 29 -5.84 -5.00 3.05
CA HIS A 29 -5.69 -3.69 2.40
C HIS A 29 -5.07 -2.67 3.37
N ASN A 30 -5.70 -2.48 4.54
CA ASN A 30 -5.25 -1.53 5.54
C ASN A 30 -3.89 -1.91 6.14
N LYS A 31 -3.61 -3.21 6.34
CA LYS A 31 -2.31 -3.67 6.82
C LYS A 31 -1.21 -3.55 5.79
N THR A 32 -1.53 -3.69 4.51
CA THR A 32 -0.60 -3.43 3.40
C THR A 32 -0.18 -1.97 3.43
N ILE A 33 -1.13 -1.04 3.51
CA ILE A 33 -0.85 0.40 3.61
C ILE A 33 0.00 0.71 4.83
N GLN A 34 -0.35 0.16 6.00
CA GLN A 34 0.43 0.39 7.22
C GLN A 34 1.90 -0.04 7.03
N LYS A 35 2.13 -1.26 6.55
CA LYS A 35 3.49 -1.80 6.37
C LYS A 35 4.28 -1.04 5.30
N ALA A 36 3.63 -0.64 4.22
CA ALA A 36 4.26 0.17 3.18
C ALA A 36 4.69 1.53 3.74
N VAL A 37 3.84 2.19 4.52
CA VAL A 37 4.12 3.49 5.13
C VAL A 37 5.27 3.45 6.15
N GLU A 38 5.38 2.37 6.92
CA GLU A 38 6.47 2.12 7.88
C GLU A 38 7.81 1.79 7.18
N SER A 39 7.80 1.43 5.89
CA SER A 39 9.00 1.12 5.12
C SER A 39 9.79 2.38 4.73
N PHE A 40 11.12 2.33 4.80
CA PHE A 40 12.00 3.38 4.24
C PHE A 40 12.17 3.29 2.71
N ARG A 41 11.61 2.26 2.06
CA ARG A 41 11.79 1.99 0.62
C ARG A 41 10.85 2.75 -0.31
N ILE A 42 9.88 3.48 0.22
CA ILE A 42 8.94 4.30 -0.56
C ILE A 42 9.04 5.77 -0.12
N THR A 43 8.76 6.69 -1.05
CA THR A 43 8.93 8.14 -0.83
C THR A 43 7.89 8.70 0.14
N GLY A 44 8.15 9.87 0.71
CA GLY A 44 7.19 10.57 1.57
C GLY A 44 5.84 10.82 0.89
N GLU A 45 5.87 11.15 -0.40
CA GLU A 45 4.68 11.38 -1.24
C GLU A 45 3.86 10.11 -1.43
N GLN A 46 4.51 8.99 -1.76
CA GLN A 46 3.86 7.68 -1.88
C GLN A 46 3.20 7.27 -0.57
N LYS A 47 3.85 7.53 0.57
CA LYS A 47 3.28 7.28 1.90
C LYS A 47 2.08 8.16 2.19
N ALA A 48 2.14 9.45 1.82
CA ALA A 48 1.03 10.37 2.00
C ALA A 48 -0.18 9.92 1.18
N TYR A 49 0.02 9.53 -0.08
CA TYR A 49 -1.02 9.02 -0.95
C TYR A 49 -1.64 7.71 -0.42
N LEU A 50 -0.82 6.71 -0.09
CA LEU A 50 -1.34 5.42 0.42
C LEU A 50 -2.20 5.58 1.69
N ARG A 51 -1.94 6.58 2.54
CA ARG A 51 -2.77 6.84 3.72
C ARG A 51 -4.20 7.26 3.36
N THR A 52 -4.41 7.95 2.24
CA THR A 52 -5.75 8.38 1.81
C THR A 52 -6.60 7.19 1.35
N LEU A 53 -5.96 6.09 0.94
CA LEU A 53 -6.63 4.89 0.45
C LEU A 53 -7.09 3.93 1.56
N LYS A 54 -6.88 4.25 2.85
CA LYS A 54 -7.36 3.40 3.96
C LYS A 54 -8.89 3.29 3.98
N ARG A 55 -9.38 2.10 4.27
CA ARG A 55 -10.82 1.76 4.25
C ARG A 55 -11.38 1.66 5.65
N ARG A 56 -12.57 2.22 5.85
CA ARG A 56 -13.30 2.19 7.13
C ARG A 56 -13.96 0.88 7.41
#